data_AF-A0A1G0KSY6-F1
#
_entry.id   AF-A0A1G0KSY6-F1
#
_cell.length_a   1.000
_cell.length_b   1.000
_cell.length_c   1.000
_cell.angle_alpha   90.00
_cell.angle_beta   90.00
_cell.angle_gamma   90.00
#
_symmetry.space_group_name_H-M   'P 1'
#
loop_
_entity.id
_entity.type
_entity.pdbx_description
1 polymer ?
#
loop_
_entity_poly.entity_id
_entity_poly.type
_entity_poly.pdbx_seq_one_letter_code
_entity_poly.pdbx_strand_id
1 'polypeptide(L)'
;MRSVQHQRGFVVALSLAAMAFIIGFMYLAISTDVSQQAKTRQAQLQDEWLREARTAMTLWYERNKSSIDANANAITRADAFAGAGLATTHGVQFQSTARLTDGAVQYHMLVLWLPQLGVTGTGFDAAGVFQQGTKNGAPAEIRYALINGRNIELETLRATQNSMRLLVKRLEAWFKIQAQLEPSQGAMVNYFRADACTGNPPENRLGCIDSYTDFDHNRMDDIRAKLGMSVDDARDDWGGTIQFTNLEGMPPPPPYSAGLRANTPWGTPTLTRATITD
;
A
#
# COMPACT_ATOMS: atom_id res chain seq x y z
N MET A 1 92.23 -13.91 -25.21
CA MET A 1 91.26 -14.74 -24.46
C MET A 1 91.07 -14.17 -23.06
N ARG A 2 90.04 -13.33 -22.83
CA ARG A 2 89.47 -13.00 -21.51
C ARG A 2 88.33 -12.00 -21.70
N SER A 3 87.10 -12.49 -21.92
CA SER A 3 85.86 -11.69 -21.79
C SER A 3 84.59 -12.56 -21.89
N VAL A 4 84.43 -13.58 -21.04
CA VAL A 4 83.17 -14.36 -21.00
C VAL A 4 82.55 -14.45 -19.59
N GLN A 5 83.28 -14.08 -18.53
CA GLN A 5 82.74 -14.17 -17.16
C GLN A 5 81.81 -13.01 -16.75
N HIS A 6 81.90 -11.82 -17.36
CA HIS A 6 81.01 -10.70 -17.01
C HIS A 6 79.60 -10.77 -17.61
N GLN A 7 79.38 -11.53 -18.69
CA GLN A 7 78.04 -11.64 -19.30
C GLN A 7 77.07 -12.55 -18.53
N ARG A 8 77.56 -13.56 -17.79
CA ARG A 8 76.69 -14.51 -17.07
C ARG A 8 76.06 -13.92 -15.81
N GLY A 9 76.76 -13.03 -15.11
CA GLY A 9 76.22 -12.36 -13.91
C GLY A 9 75.09 -11.38 -14.25
N PHE A 10 75.21 -10.68 -15.39
CA PHE A 10 74.19 -9.73 -15.84
C PHE A 10 72.88 -10.42 -16.22
N VAL A 11 72.93 -11.57 -16.91
CA VAL A 11 71.74 -12.32 -17.33
C VAL A 11 70.96 -12.88 -16.12
N VAL A 12 71.66 -13.34 -15.08
CA VAL A 12 71.01 -13.87 -13.85
C VAL A 12 70.39 -12.75 -13.02
N ALA A 13 71.04 -11.59 -12.92
CA ALA A 13 70.47 -10.43 -12.24
C ALA A 13 69.21 -9.91 -12.95
N LEU A 14 69.22 -9.91 -14.29
CA LEU A 14 68.11 -9.44 -15.10
C LEU A 14 66.91 -10.41 -15.07
N SER A 15 67.15 -11.73 -15.01
CA SER A 15 66.08 -12.72 -14.87
C SER A 15 65.44 -12.70 -13.48
N LEU A 16 66.21 -12.48 -12.42
CA LEU A 16 65.69 -12.28 -11.05
C LEU A 16 64.87 -11.00 -10.94
N ALA A 17 65.34 -9.89 -11.52
CA ALA A 17 64.60 -8.63 -11.56
C ALA A 17 63.29 -8.79 -12.35
N ALA A 18 63.31 -9.49 -13.48
CA ALA A 18 62.12 -9.78 -14.27
C ALA A 18 61.11 -10.66 -13.50
N MET A 19 61.56 -11.70 -12.80
CA MET A 19 60.68 -12.51 -11.96
C MET A 19 60.07 -11.71 -10.80
N ALA A 20 60.86 -10.89 -10.11
CA ALA A 20 60.36 -10.03 -9.05
C ALA A 20 59.30 -9.05 -9.57
N PHE A 21 59.50 -8.50 -10.76
CA PHE A 21 58.53 -7.62 -11.41
C PHE A 21 57.24 -8.36 -11.79
N ILE A 22 57.34 -9.57 -12.37
CA ILE A 22 56.19 -10.41 -12.72
C ILE A 22 55.38 -10.79 -11.46
N ILE A 23 56.05 -11.22 -10.39
CA ILE A 23 55.40 -11.59 -9.12
C ILE A 23 54.72 -10.36 -8.49
N GLY A 24 55.39 -9.21 -8.49
CA GLY A 24 54.82 -7.96 -7.99
C GLY A 24 53.57 -7.52 -8.79
N PHE A 25 53.62 -7.65 -10.12
CA PHE A 25 52.49 -7.32 -10.99
C PHE A 25 51.32 -8.30 -10.81
N MET A 26 51.59 -9.60 -10.67
CA MET A 26 50.57 -10.61 -10.36
C MET A 26 49.89 -10.33 -9.01
N TYR A 27 50.65 -9.97 -7.98
CA TYR A 27 50.07 -9.64 -6.66
C TYR A 27 49.17 -8.41 -6.72
N LEU A 28 49.60 -7.35 -7.42
CA LEU A 28 48.78 -6.17 -7.67
C LEU A 28 47.49 -6.52 -8.42
N ALA A 29 47.58 -7.30 -9.51
CA ALA A 29 46.42 -7.71 -10.30
C ALA A 29 45.40 -8.50 -9.45
N ILE A 30 45.86 -9.49 -8.67
CA ILE A 30 44.99 -10.27 -7.77
C ILE A 30 44.37 -9.36 -6.70
N SER A 31 45.14 -8.45 -6.10
CA SER A 31 44.62 -7.54 -5.06
C SER A 31 43.53 -6.60 -5.59
N THR A 32 43.67 -6.13 -6.84
CA THR A 32 42.66 -5.29 -7.48
C THR A 32 41.40 -6.06 -7.85
N ASP A 33 41.53 -7.29 -8.33
CA ASP A 33 40.39 -8.15 -8.67
C ASP A 33 39.59 -8.52 -7.42
N VAL A 34 40.26 -8.94 -6.34
CA VAL A 34 39.61 -9.22 -5.04
C VAL A 34 38.91 -7.98 -4.49
N SER A 35 39.52 -6.79 -4.62
CA SER A 35 38.88 -5.53 -4.19
C SER A 35 37.64 -5.19 -5.02
N GLN A 36 37.69 -5.37 -6.34
CA GLN A 36 36.54 -5.16 -7.22
C GLN A 36 35.42 -6.15 -6.93
N GLN A 37 35.74 -7.44 -6.78
CA GLN A 37 34.77 -8.46 -6.42
C GLN A 37 34.12 -8.19 -5.05
N ALA A 38 34.90 -7.75 -4.06
CA ALA A 38 34.36 -7.35 -2.75
C ALA A 38 33.37 -6.18 -2.87
N LYS A 39 33.68 -5.16 -3.68
CA LYS A 39 32.78 -4.02 -3.93
C LYS A 39 31.51 -4.45 -4.65
N THR A 40 31.62 -5.29 -5.68
CA THR A 40 30.47 -5.80 -6.42
C THR A 40 29.58 -6.67 -5.52
N ARG A 41 30.18 -7.56 -4.71
CA ARG A 41 29.45 -8.39 -3.76
C ARG A 41 28.73 -7.54 -2.70
N GLN A 42 29.40 -6.52 -2.17
CA GLN A 42 28.77 -5.60 -1.22
C GLN A 42 27.60 -4.85 -1.85
N ALA A 43 27.74 -4.38 -3.11
CA ALA A 43 26.67 -3.75 -3.86
C ALA A 43 25.47 -4.70 -4.04
N GLN A 44 25.72 -5.96 -4.41
CA GLN A 44 24.68 -6.98 -4.58
C GLN A 44 23.92 -7.24 -3.27
N LEU A 45 24.63 -7.38 -2.15
CA LEU A 45 24.00 -7.57 -0.83
C LEU A 45 23.15 -6.36 -0.42
N GLN A 46 23.62 -5.14 -0.74
CA GLN A 46 22.88 -3.91 -0.51
C GLN A 46 21.58 -3.84 -1.34
N ASP A 47 21.65 -4.23 -2.61
CA ASP A 47 20.49 -4.24 -3.52
C ASP A 47 19.48 -5.32 -3.13
N GLU A 48 19.95 -6.49 -2.68
CA GLU A 48 19.12 -7.56 -2.14
C GLU A 48 18.41 -7.11 -0.86
N TRP A 49 19.15 -6.53 0.08
CA TRP A 49 18.59 -6.00 1.32
C TRP A 49 17.54 -4.91 1.05
N LEU A 50 17.79 -3.98 0.13
CA LEU A 50 16.80 -2.93 -0.23
C LEU A 50 15.53 -3.53 -0.85
N ARG A 51 15.64 -4.61 -1.62
CA ARG A 51 14.50 -5.31 -2.22
C ARG A 51 13.65 -5.99 -1.16
N GLU A 52 14.28 -6.70 -0.23
CA GLU A 52 13.60 -7.32 0.91
C GLU A 52 12.94 -6.28 1.81
N ALA A 53 13.66 -5.19 2.11
CA ALA A 53 13.16 -4.09 2.91
C ALA A 53 11.94 -3.41 2.25
N ARG A 54 11.98 -3.23 0.92
CA ARG A 54 10.83 -2.73 0.15
C ARG A 54 9.62 -3.63 0.33
N THR A 55 9.77 -4.94 0.12
CA THR A 55 8.67 -5.90 0.26
C THR A 55 8.10 -5.90 1.68
N ALA A 56 8.95 -5.93 2.69
CA ALA A 56 8.54 -5.91 4.09
C ALA A 56 7.79 -4.62 4.45
N MET A 57 8.28 -3.45 4.01
CA MET A 57 7.59 -2.17 4.22
C MET A 57 6.27 -2.07 3.47
N THR A 58 6.19 -2.57 2.23
CA THR A 58 4.92 -2.62 1.47
C THR A 58 3.89 -3.47 2.21
N LEU A 59 4.25 -4.70 2.59
CA LEU A 59 3.34 -5.61 3.31
C LEU A 59 2.94 -5.03 4.68
N TRP A 60 3.85 -4.35 5.36
CA TRP A 60 3.54 -3.64 6.60
C TRP A 60 2.54 -2.51 6.35
N TYR A 61 2.75 -1.68 5.31
CA TYR A 61 1.84 -0.62 4.93
C TYR A 61 0.45 -1.20 4.66
N GLU A 62 0.34 -2.22 3.79
CA GLU A 62 -0.94 -2.85 3.43
C GLU A 62 -1.72 -3.35 4.65
N ARG A 63 -1.04 -3.97 5.63
CA ARG A 63 -1.67 -4.44 6.87
C ARG A 63 -2.10 -3.33 7.81
N ASN A 64 -1.46 -2.16 7.75
CA ASN A 64 -1.64 -1.06 8.69
C ASN A 64 -2.19 0.21 8.03
N LYS A 65 -2.63 0.14 6.78
CA LYS A 65 -3.06 1.30 5.99
C LYS A 65 -4.14 2.13 6.69
N SER A 66 -5.06 1.47 7.40
CA SER A 66 -6.10 2.14 8.17
C SER A 66 -5.60 3.00 9.32
N SER A 67 -4.49 2.63 9.97
CA SER A 67 -3.88 3.44 11.03
C SER A 67 -2.86 4.45 10.48
N ILE A 68 -2.11 4.06 9.45
CA ILE A 68 -1.12 4.91 8.79
C ILE A 68 -1.81 6.12 8.17
N ASP A 69 -2.80 5.90 7.31
CA ASP A 69 -3.44 6.98 6.55
C ASP A 69 -4.51 7.74 7.34
N ALA A 70 -4.83 7.30 8.56
CA ALA A 70 -5.58 8.11 9.52
C ALA A 70 -4.74 9.25 10.11
N ASN A 71 -3.43 9.08 10.22
CA ASN A 71 -2.51 10.12 10.70
C ASN A 71 -2.12 11.05 9.55
N ALA A 72 -2.11 12.36 9.78
CA ALA A 72 -1.68 13.34 8.77
C ALA A 72 -0.16 13.57 8.78
N ASN A 73 0.52 13.22 9.88
CA ASN A 73 1.93 13.48 10.08
C ASN A 73 2.80 12.43 9.40
N ALA A 74 4.02 12.81 9.04
CA ALA A 74 5.00 11.87 8.50
C ALA A 74 5.28 10.72 9.47
N ILE A 75 5.40 9.52 8.92
CA ILE A 75 5.72 8.32 9.70
C ILE A 75 7.16 8.44 10.21
N THR A 76 7.37 8.13 11.49
CA THR A 76 8.73 8.13 12.04
C THR A 76 9.50 6.90 11.58
N ARG A 77 10.83 7.02 11.48
CA ARG A 77 11.70 5.89 11.17
C ARG A 77 11.52 4.74 12.16
N ALA A 78 11.41 5.06 13.46
CA ALA A 78 11.31 4.05 14.50
C ALA A 78 10.06 3.19 14.32
N ASP A 79 8.91 3.82 14.10
CA ASP A 79 7.63 3.12 13.91
C ASP A 79 7.64 2.27 12.64
N ALA A 80 8.15 2.83 11.54
CA ALA A 80 8.18 2.13 10.26
C ALA A 80 9.12 0.91 10.28
N PHE A 81 10.29 1.03 10.91
CA PHE A 81 11.24 -0.09 11.03
C PHE A 81 10.73 -1.16 11.99
N ALA A 82 10.18 -0.77 13.14
CA ALA A 82 9.61 -1.70 14.09
C ALA A 82 8.42 -2.46 13.49
N GLY A 83 7.50 -1.74 12.82
CA GLY A 83 6.32 -2.33 12.20
C GLY A 83 6.65 -3.24 11.02
N ALA A 84 7.65 -2.90 10.22
CA ALA A 84 8.11 -3.73 9.10
C ALA A 84 9.07 -4.85 9.51
N GLY A 85 9.51 -4.90 10.77
CA GLY A 85 10.49 -5.89 11.24
C GLY A 85 11.89 -5.71 10.64
N LEU A 86 12.28 -4.46 10.33
CA LEU A 86 13.55 -4.16 9.68
C LEU A 86 14.65 -3.83 10.70
N ALA A 87 15.80 -4.47 10.54
CA ALA A 87 17.01 -4.12 11.27
C ALA A 87 17.67 -2.85 10.70
N THR A 88 18.28 -2.04 11.57
CA THR A 88 19.06 -0.87 11.17
C THR A 88 20.46 -1.27 10.72
N THR A 89 20.59 -1.83 9.52
CA THR A 89 21.87 -2.21 8.91
C THR A 89 22.30 -1.20 7.83
N HIS A 90 23.58 -1.27 7.43
CA HIS A 90 24.16 -0.50 6.31
C HIS A 90 24.04 1.03 6.38
N GLY A 91 23.74 1.59 7.57
CA GLY A 91 23.54 3.04 7.72
C GLY A 91 22.37 3.59 6.92
N VAL A 92 21.41 2.73 6.54
CA VAL A 92 20.24 3.10 5.73
C VAL A 92 19.57 4.34 6.32
N GLN A 93 19.05 5.21 5.46
CA GLN A 93 18.25 6.38 5.83
C GLN A 93 16.79 6.13 5.45
N PHE A 94 15.89 6.84 6.12
CA PHE A 94 14.45 6.71 5.93
C PHE A 94 13.79 8.07 5.96
N GLN A 95 12.80 8.25 5.10
CA GLN A 95 11.89 9.38 5.15
C GLN A 95 10.49 8.93 4.74
N SER A 96 9.50 9.55 5.37
CA SER A 96 8.10 9.50 4.99
C SER A 96 7.66 10.93 4.65
N THR A 97 6.79 11.08 3.66
CA THR A 97 6.08 12.35 3.45
C THR A 97 5.07 12.56 4.58
N ALA A 98 4.59 13.78 4.79
CA ALA A 98 3.27 13.94 5.40
C ALA A 98 2.20 13.28 4.50
N ARG A 99 0.98 13.11 5.02
CA ARG A 99 -0.11 12.55 4.22
C ARG A 99 -0.39 13.43 3.00
N LEU A 100 -0.28 12.83 1.83
CA LEU A 100 -0.56 13.45 0.53
C LEU A 100 -2.00 13.15 0.12
N THR A 101 -2.51 13.91 -0.83
CA THR A 101 -3.86 13.73 -1.38
C THR A 101 -3.78 13.66 -2.90
N ASP A 102 -4.42 12.65 -3.49
CA ASP A 102 -4.66 12.59 -4.94
C ASP A 102 -6.08 12.07 -5.20
N GLY A 103 -6.94 12.96 -5.71
CA GLY A 103 -8.34 12.66 -5.95
C GLY A 103 -9.06 12.22 -4.67
N ALA A 104 -9.56 10.98 -4.67
CA ALA A 104 -10.33 10.41 -3.57
C ALA A 104 -9.48 9.70 -2.51
N VAL A 105 -8.17 9.53 -2.74
CA VAL A 105 -7.28 8.81 -1.82
C VAL A 105 -6.31 9.75 -1.11
N GLN A 106 -6.02 9.46 0.17
CA GLN A 106 -4.94 10.08 0.91
C GLN A 106 -3.94 9.01 1.31
N TYR A 107 -2.65 9.30 1.19
CA TYR A 107 -1.60 8.28 1.30
C TYR A 107 -0.26 8.88 1.76
N HIS A 108 0.65 8.01 2.22
CA HIS A 108 2.04 8.37 2.46
C HIS A 108 2.96 7.79 1.38
N MET A 109 4.04 8.50 1.08
CA MET A 109 5.18 7.94 0.33
C MET A 109 6.30 7.64 1.33
N LEU A 110 6.93 6.48 1.19
CA LEU A 110 8.06 6.08 2.02
C LEU A 110 9.27 5.80 1.15
N VAL A 111 10.44 6.21 1.61
CA VAL A 111 11.69 5.90 0.93
C VAL A 111 12.75 5.46 1.92
N LEU A 112 13.45 4.39 1.53
CA LEU A 112 14.66 3.88 2.16
C LEU A 112 15.81 4.13 1.20
N TRP A 113 16.95 4.60 1.67
CA TRP A 113 18.13 4.72 0.82
C TRP A 113 19.44 4.50 1.56
N LEU A 114 20.45 4.05 0.83
CA LEU A 114 21.79 3.88 1.37
C LEU A 114 22.59 5.17 1.13
N PRO A 115 23.05 5.86 2.19
CA PRO A 115 23.73 7.13 2.04
C PRO A 115 25.06 6.95 1.30
N GLN A 116 25.41 7.92 0.47
CA GLN A 116 26.69 7.97 -0.24
C GLN A 116 27.50 9.19 0.20
N LEU A 117 28.81 9.00 0.36
CA LEU A 117 29.70 10.07 0.78
C LEU A 117 29.71 11.21 -0.26
N GLY A 118 29.54 12.44 0.25
CA GLY A 118 29.51 13.65 -0.57
C GLY A 118 28.19 13.90 -1.32
N VAL A 119 27.16 13.08 -1.07
CA VAL A 119 25.82 13.32 -1.61
C VAL A 119 24.97 14.12 -0.63
N THR A 120 24.28 15.13 -1.13
CA THR A 120 23.41 16.02 -0.33
C THR A 120 22.05 16.21 -1.00
N GLY A 121 21.03 16.55 -0.21
CA GLY A 121 19.68 16.82 -0.71
C GLY A 121 18.88 15.57 -1.11
N THR A 122 19.25 14.38 -0.63
CA THR A 122 18.46 13.17 -0.84
C THR A 122 17.24 13.17 0.08
N GLY A 123 16.07 12.92 -0.48
CA GLY A 123 14.82 12.85 0.27
C GLY A 123 13.61 13.27 -0.56
N PHE A 124 12.45 13.37 0.09
CA PHE A 124 11.25 13.94 -0.52
C PHE A 124 11.31 15.47 -0.51
N ASP A 125 10.86 16.07 -1.61
CA ASP A 125 10.49 17.48 -1.62
C ASP A 125 9.08 17.71 -1.01
N ALA A 126 8.65 18.97 -0.99
CA ALA A 126 7.35 19.36 -0.44
C ALA A 126 6.14 18.77 -1.20
N ALA A 127 6.33 18.37 -2.47
CA ALA A 127 5.30 17.71 -3.27
C ALA A 127 5.30 16.18 -3.12
N GLY A 128 6.24 15.64 -2.33
CA GLY A 128 6.39 14.20 -2.13
C GLY A 128 7.12 13.50 -3.30
N VAL A 129 7.83 14.24 -4.15
CA VAL A 129 8.67 13.65 -5.20
C VAL A 129 10.03 13.33 -4.59
N PHE A 130 10.49 12.09 -4.78
CA PHE A 130 11.78 11.65 -4.28
C PHE A 130 12.93 12.21 -5.12
N GLN A 131 13.85 12.89 -4.45
CA GLN A 131 15.07 13.45 -5.00
C GLN A 131 16.25 12.57 -4.56
N GLN A 132 17.04 12.07 -5.52
CA GLN A 132 18.26 11.30 -5.21
C GLN A 132 19.39 12.19 -4.65
N GLY A 133 19.27 13.51 -4.81
CA GLY A 133 20.28 14.47 -4.38
C GLY A 133 21.38 14.68 -5.42
N THR A 134 22.42 15.41 -5.01
CA THR A 134 23.53 15.79 -5.90
C THR A 134 24.89 15.47 -5.29
N LYS A 135 25.86 15.16 -6.16
CA LYS A 135 27.27 14.95 -5.83
C LYS A 135 28.11 15.85 -6.73
N ASN A 136 28.89 16.76 -6.15
CA ASN A 136 29.72 17.72 -6.89
C ASN A 136 28.92 18.51 -7.95
N GLY A 137 27.66 18.86 -7.66
CA GLY A 137 26.77 19.59 -8.57
C GLY A 137 26.09 18.77 -9.66
N ALA A 138 26.36 17.47 -9.76
CA ALA A 138 25.69 16.56 -10.68
C ALA A 138 24.67 15.66 -9.95
N PRO A 139 23.62 15.14 -10.63
CA PRO A 139 22.71 14.16 -10.05
C PRO A 139 23.47 12.96 -9.48
N ALA A 140 23.17 12.57 -8.25
CA ALA A 140 23.75 11.39 -7.63
C ALA A 140 22.95 10.14 -7.98
N GLU A 141 23.63 9.00 -8.18
CA GLU A 141 22.99 7.70 -8.33
C GLU A 141 22.98 6.98 -6.99
N ILE A 142 21.85 7.08 -6.27
CA ILE A 142 21.68 6.45 -4.96
C ILE A 142 20.91 5.14 -5.12
N ARG A 143 21.28 4.13 -4.32
CA ARG A 143 20.47 2.93 -4.14
C ARG A 143 19.33 3.21 -3.17
N TYR A 144 18.09 3.11 -3.63
CA TYR A 144 16.90 3.39 -2.83
C TYR A 144 15.77 2.39 -3.12
N ALA A 145 14.82 2.32 -2.18
CA ALA A 145 13.57 1.61 -2.32
C ALA A 145 12.43 2.57 -2.00
N LEU A 146 11.52 2.76 -2.96
CA LEU A 146 10.33 3.58 -2.82
C LEU A 146 9.10 2.69 -2.59
N ILE A 147 8.32 3.02 -1.56
CA ILE A 147 7.03 2.42 -1.27
C ILE A 147 5.97 3.47 -1.61
N ASN A 148 5.08 3.11 -2.52
CA ASN A 148 4.08 4.02 -3.08
C ASN A 148 2.71 3.72 -2.46
N GLY A 149 2.39 4.43 -1.36
CA GLY A 149 1.10 4.30 -0.68
C GLY A 149 -0.09 4.62 -1.58
N ARG A 150 0.07 5.50 -2.58
CA ARG A 150 -1.00 5.83 -3.55
C ARG A 150 -1.55 4.60 -4.25
N ASN A 151 -0.68 3.71 -4.70
CA ASN A 151 -1.11 2.52 -5.42
C ASN A 151 -1.88 1.56 -4.50
N ILE A 152 -1.41 1.41 -3.25
CA ILE A 152 -2.06 0.60 -2.21
C ILE A 152 -3.46 1.16 -1.91
N GLU A 153 -3.58 2.46 -1.71
CA GLU A 153 -4.86 3.11 -1.40
C GLU A 153 -5.84 3.10 -2.58
N LEU A 154 -5.35 3.25 -3.81
CA LEU A 154 -6.18 3.12 -5.01
C LEU A 154 -6.73 1.71 -5.20
N GLU A 155 -5.91 0.69 -4.93
CA GLU A 155 -6.35 -0.70 -4.97
C GLU A 155 -7.40 -0.99 -3.87
N THR A 156 -7.13 -0.52 -2.66
CA THR A 156 -8.03 -0.63 -1.50
C THR A 156 -9.38 0.04 -1.76
N LEU A 157 -9.37 1.25 -2.34
CA LEU A 157 -10.59 1.95 -2.73
C LEU A 157 -11.39 1.17 -3.77
N ARG A 158 -10.73 0.60 -4.79
CA ARG A 158 -11.38 -0.20 -5.83
C ARG A 158 -11.98 -1.48 -5.26
N ALA A 159 -11.26 -2.18 -4.38
CA ALA A 159 -11.74 -3.36 -3.69
C ALA A 159 -12.99 -3.04 -2.87
N THR A 160 -12.94 -1.96 -2.07
CA THR A 160 -14.09 -1.49 -1.28
C THR A 160 -15.29 -1.14 -2.15
N GLN A 161 -15.10 -0.41 -3.25
CA GLN A 161 -16.18 -0.09 -4.19
C GLN A 161 -16.79 -1.35 -4.82
N ASN A 162 -15.98 -2.38 -5.09
CA ASN A 162 -16.49 -3.64 -5.62
C ASN A 162 -17.34 -4.38 -4.57
N SER A 163 -16.89 -4.45 -3.31
CA SER A 163 -17.69 -4.99 -2.21
C SER A 163 -19.02 -4.25 -2.07
N MET A 164 -19.00 -2.91 -2.05
CA MET A 164 -20.23 -2.10 -1.99
C MET A 164 -21.17 -2.36 -3.19
N ARG A 165 -20.65 -2.50 -4.42
CA ARG A 165 -21.46 -2.85 -5.60
C ARG A 165 -22.09 -4.24 -5.49
N LEU A 166 -21.39 -5.22 -4.92
CA LEU A 166 -21.96 -6.55 -4.68
C LEU A 166 -23.10 -6.48 -3.66
N LEU A 167 -22.95 -5.67 -2.62
CA LEU A 167 -24.01 -5.42 -1.64
C LEU A 167 -25.23 -4.73 -2.26
N VAL A 168 -25.02 -3.73 -3.11
CA VAL A 168 -26.10 -3.10 -3.88
C VAL A 168 -26.87 -4.13 -4.70
N LYS A 169 -26.17 -5.00 -5.44
CA LYS A 169 -26.82 -6.06 -6.23
C LYS A 169 -27.64 -7.02 -5.37
N ARG A 170 -27.17 -7.37 -4.17
CA ARG A 170 -27.92 -8.21 -3.22
C ARG A 170 -29.18 -7.50 -2.73
N LEU A 171 -29.07 -6.23 -2.37
CA LEU A 171 -30.22 -5.40 -1.98
C LEU A 171 -31.26 -5.32 -3.11
N GLU A 172 -30.84 -5.00 -4.34
CA GLU A 172 -31.73 -4.93 -5.50
C GLU A 172 -32.38 -6.28 -5.83
N ALA A 173 -31.63 -7.38 -5.76
CA ALA A 173 -32.16 -8.72 -5.97
C ALA A 173 -33.19 -9.08 -4.90
N TRP A 174 -32.89 -8.80 -3.63
CA TRP A 174 -33.83 -9.02 -2.53
C TRP A 174 -35.12 -8.22 -2.72
N PHE A 175 -35.01 -6.92 -3.07
CA PHE A 175 -36.18 -6.08 -3.38
C PHE A 175 -37.05 -6.71 -4.47
N LYS A 176 -36.43 -7.13 -5.59
CA LYS A 176 -37.15 -7.74 -6.72
C LYS A 176 -37.86 -9.03 -6.32
N ILE A 177 -37.22 -9.86 -5.48
CA ILE A 177 -37.84 -11.09 -4.95
C ILE A 177 -39.08 -10.74 -4.13
N GLN A 178 -39.00 -9.76 -3.22
CA GLN A 178 -40.16 -9.35 -2.41
C GLN A 178 -41.30 -8.82 -3.28
N ALA A 179 -41.01 -7.97 -4.27
CA ALA A 179 -42.00 -7.46 -5.20
C ALA A 179 -42.70 -8.56 -6.02
N GLN A 180 -41.99 -9.64 -6.35
CA GLN A 180 -42.56 -10.81 -7.04
C GLN A 180 -43.42 -11.69 -6.13
N LEU A 181 -43.12 -11.73 -4.84
CA LEU A 181 -43.90 -12.47 -3.84
C LEU A 181 -45.22 -11.77 -3.48
N GLU A 182 -45.34 -10.46 -3.76
CA GLU A 182 -46.58 -9.69 -3.57
C GLU A 182 -47.07 -9.00 -4.86
N PRO A 183 -47.54 -9.75 -5.88
CA PRO A 183 -47.91 -9.18 -7.18
C PRO A 183 -49.02 -8.11 -7.13
N SER A 184 -49.86 -8.12 -6.09
CA SER A 184 -50.96 -7.17 -5.92
C SER A 184 -50.48 -5.78 -5.49
N GLN A 185 -49.32 -5.67 -4.84
CA GLN A 185 -48.72 -4.38 -4.44
C GLN A 185 -47.51 -4.04 -5.32
N GLY A 186 -46.74 -5.06 -5.73
CA GLY A 186 -45.67 -4.98 -6.72
C GLY A 186 -44.60 -3.95 -6.36
N ALA A 187 -44.10 -3.23 -7.37
CA ALA A 187 -43.05 -2.22 -7.21
C ALA A 187 -43.50 -0.95 -6.45
N MET A 188 -44.78 -0.81 -6.11
CA MET A 188 -45.29 0.37 -5.39
C MET A 188 -44.99 0.33 -3.89
N VAL A 189 -44.49 -0.79 -3.35
CA VAL A 189 -44.11 -0.92 -1.94
C VAL A 189 -42.62 -0.70 -1.77
N ASN A 190 -42.26 0.11 -0.76
CA ASN A 190 -40.86 0.25 -0.38
C ASN A 190 -40.39 -0.98 0.41
N TYR A 191 -39.86 -2.00 -0.27
CA TYR A 191 -39.30 -3.16 0.44
C TYR A 191 -38.02 -2.82 1.20
N PHE A 192 -37.28 -1.79 0.80
CA PHE A 192 -36.10 -1.36 1.54
C PHE A 192 -36.42 -0.76 2.91
N ARG A 193 -37.69 -0.47 3.24
CA ARG A 193 -38.05 0.17 4.51
C ARG A 193 -39.50 -0.07 4.91
N ALA A 194 -39.73 -0.44 6.17
CA ALA A 194 -41.08 -0.52 6.75
C ALA A 194 -41.78 0.86 6.84
N ASP A 195 -43.11 0.88 6.63
CA ASP A 195 -43.91 2.13 6.70
C ASP A 195 -43.95 2.71 8.11
N ALA A 196 -43.97 1.84 9.12
CA ALA A 196 -43.91 2.19 10.53
C ALA A 196 -42.54 1.82 11.10
N CYS A 197 -41.81 2.82 11.57
CA CYS A 197 -40.51 2.64 12.24
C CYS A 197 -40.64 2.30 13.73
N THR A 198 -41.86 2.04 14.19
CA THR A 198 -42.19 1.64 15.55
C THR A 198 -42.55 0.16 15.57
N GLY A 199 -41.77 -0.65 16.29
CA GLY A 199 -42.01 -2.09 16.44
C GLY A 199 -41.24 -2.95 15.44
N ASN A 200 -41.65 -4.22 15.33
CA ASN A 200 -41.01 -5.17 14.44
C ASN A 200 -41.48 -4.91 12.99
N PRO A 201 -40.56 -4.74 12.03
CA PRO A 201 -40.94 -4.57 10.63
C PRO A 201 -41.64 -5.86 10.13
N PRO A 202 -42.54 -5.74 9.14
CA PRO A 202 -43.04 -6.89 8.41
C PRO A 202 -41.89 -7.77 7.88
N GLU A 203 -42.09 -9.08 7.79
CA GLU A 203 -41.05 -10.03 7.38
C GLU A 203 -40.47 -9.71 5.99
N ASN A 204 -41.30 -9.21 5.08
CA ASN A 204 -40.95 -8.83 3.73
C ASN A 204 -40.32 -7.43 3.59
N ARG A 205 -40.12 -6.69 4.69
CA ARG A 205 -39.56 -5.33 4.67
C ARG A 205 -38.34 -5.22 5.57
N LEU A 206 -37.42 -4.31 5.27
CA LEU A 206 -36.30 -4.01 6.17
C LEU A 206 -36.75 -3.05 7.28
N GLY A 207 -36.17 -3.22 8.48
CA GLY A 207 -36.36 -2.27 9.58
C GLY A 207 -35.85 -0.87 9.25
N CYS A 208 -36.39 0.16 9.91
CA CYS A 208 -35.96 1.54 9.66
C CYS A 208 -34.57 1.84 10.21
N ILE A 209 -33.67 2.24 9.33
CA ILE A 209 -32.30 2.65 9.62
C ILE A 209 -32.13 4.11 9.18
N ASP A 210 -32.33 5.03 10.12
CA ASP A 210 -32.43 6.48 9.87
C ASP A 210 -31.08 7.19 9.77
N SER A 211 -30.02 6.50 10.14
CA SER A 211 -28.65 6.97 10.04
C SER A 211 -27.78 5.83 9.55
N TYR A 212 -26.73 6.17 8.82
CA TYR A 212 -25.69 5.22 8.45
C TYR A 212 -25.22 4.45 9.68
N THR A 213 -25.55 3.16 9.72
CA THR A 213 -25.27 2.25 10.83
C THR A 213 -24.41 1.11 10.32
N ASP A 214 -23.40 0.71 11.09
CA ASP A 214 -22.49 -0.38 10.73
C ASP A 214 -23.26 -1.70 10.57
N PHE A 215 -22.95 -2.45 9.50
CA PHE A 215 -23.54 -3.77 9.24
C PHE A 215 -23.22 -4.83 10.31
N ASP A 216 -22.22 -4.62 11.15
CA ASP A 216 -21.88 -5.50 12.27
C ASP A 216 -22.66 -5.20 13.55
N HIS A 217 -23.39 -4.08 13.58
CA HIS A 217 -24.24 -3.69 14.68
C HIS A 217 -25.44 -4.64 14.79
N ASN A 218 -25.85 -5.02 16.01
CA ASN A 218 -26.95 -5.98 16.25
C ASN A 218 -28.28 -5.62 15.54
N ARG A 219 -28.56 -4.32 15.39
CA ARG A 219 -29.69 -3.78 14.62
C ARG A 219 -29.69 -4.18 13.14
N MET A 220 -28.58 -4.67 12.59
CA MET A 220 -28.44 -5.12 11.20
C MET A 220 -28.55 -6.64 11.06
N ASP A 221 -28.69 -7.40 12.17
CA ASP A 221 -28.74 -8.87 12.13
C ASP A 221 -29.87 -9.39 11.23
N ASP A 222 -31.06 -8.79 11.34
CA ASP A 222 -32.22 -9.13 10.50
C ASP A 222 -31.95 -8.84 9.01
N ILE A 223 -31.36 -7.68 8.71
CA ILE A 223 -31.04 -7.28 7.33
C ILE A 223 -30.00 -8.24 6.74
N ARG A 224 -28.95 -8.57 7.49
CA ARG A 224 -27.93 -9.52 7.04
C ARG A 224 -28.50 -10.93 6.82
N ALA A 225 -29.35 -11.40 7.73
CA ALA A 225 -30.03 -12.68 7.59
C ALA A 225 -30.90 -12.71 6.31
N LYS A 226 -31.69 -11.65 6.08
CA LYS A 226 -32.52 -11.50 4.87
C LYS A 226 -31.71 -11.47 3.57
N LEU A 227 -30.52 -10.89 3.60
CA LEU A 227 -29.62 -10.80 2.44
C LEU A 227 -28.68 -12.01 2.29
N GLY A 228 -28.73 -12.99 3.20
CA GLY A 228 -27.82 -14.13 3.23
C GLY A 228 -26.35 -13.69 3.31
N MET A 229 -26.07 -12.71 4.16
CA MET A 229 -24.73 -12.11 4.32
C MET A 229 -24.10 -12.48 5.65
N SER A 230 -22.80 -12.72 5.62
CA SER A 230 -21.96 -12.78 6.82
C SER A 230 -21.52 -11.39 7.27
N VAL A 231 -20.88 -11.31 8.43
CA VAL A 231 -20.22 -10.07 8.91
C VAL A 231 -19.10 -9.66 7.94
N ASP A 232 -18.36 -10.63 7.40
CA ASP A 232 -17.19 -10.39 6.56
C ASP A 232 -17.57 -9.86 5.17
N ASP A 233 -18.74 -10.24 4.65
CA ASP A 233 -19.30 -9.68 3.41
C ASP A 233 -19.57 -8.17 3.51
N ALA A 234 -19.65 -7.63 4.73
CA ALA A 234 -19.98 -6.24 5.00
C ALA A 234 -18.78 -5.41 5.49
N ARG A 235 -17.55 -5.90 5.29
CA ARG A 235 -16.33 -5.14 5.58
C ARG A 235 -15.80 -4.43 4.35
N ASP A 236 -15.20 -3.26 4.57
CA ASP A 236 -14.37 -2.59 3.57
C ASP A 236 -12.93 -3.12 3.60
N ASP A 237 -12.13 -2.74 2.60
CA ASP A 237 -10.76 -3.25 2.46
C ASP A 237 -9.76 -2.53 3.39
N TRP A 238 -10.18 -1.48 4.11
CA TRP A 238 -9.45 -0.90 5.23
C TRP A 238 -9.70 -1.64 6.55
N GLY A 239 -10.60 -2.64 6.54
CA GLY A 239 -10.98 -3.42 7.71
C GLY A 239 -12.10 -2.80 8.55
N GLY A 240 -12.67 -1.68 8.08
CA GLY A 240 -13.86 -1.05 8.64
C GLY A 240 -15.15 -1.76 8.20
N THR A 241 -16.26 -1.35 8.77
CA THR A 241 -17.58 -1.90 8.46
C THR A 241 -18.31 -0.97 7.49
N ILE A 242 -18.88 -1.54 6.43
CA ILE A 242 -19.76 -0.82 5.52
C ILE A 242 -21.02 -0.43 6.30
N GLN A 243 -21.49 0.79 6.09
CA GLN A 243 -22.63 1.36 6.77
C GLN A 243 -23.84 1.42 5.84
N PHE A 244 -25.02 1.15 6.40
CA PHE A 244 -26.29 1.10 5.70
C PHE A 244 -27.26 2.19 6.21
N THR A 245 -28.05 2.75 5.31
CA THR A 245 -29.23 3.56 5.62
C THR A 245 -30.32 3.27 4.59
N ASN A 246 -31.58 3.29 5.02
CA ASN A 246 -32.74 3.25 4.13
C ASN A 246 -33.62 4.49 4.29
N LEU A 247 -33.08 5.56 4.90
CA LEU A 247 -33.77 6.84 4.96
C LEU A 247 -33.80 7.55 3.60
N GLU A 248 -32.82 7.28 2.74
CA GLU A 248 -32.71 7.90 1.42
C GLU A 248 -33.89 7.48 0.51
N GLY A 249 -34.59 8.46 -0.08
CA GLY A 249 -35.73 8.17 -0.97
C GLY A 249 -37.10 8.14 -0.29
N MET A 250 -37.21 8.73 0.90
CA MET A 250 -38.51 9.09 1.48
C MET A 250 -38.89 10.55 1.17
N PRO A 251 -40.19 10.85 0.98
CA PRO A 251 -41.35 9.94 1.00
C PRO A 251 -41.64 9.27 -0.37
N PRO A 252 -42.51 8.23 -0.43
CA PRO A 252 -43.02 7.67 -1.69
C PRO A 252 -43.64 8.75 -2.59
N PRO A 253 -43.75 8.54 -3.92
CA PRO A 253 -43.62 7.28 -4.69
C PRO A 253 -42.18 6.94 -5.14
N PRO A 254 -41.92 5.81 -5.86
CA PRO A 254 -40.60 5.47 -6.41
C PRO A 254 -39.88 6.65 -7.10
N PRO A 255 -38.53 6.66 -7.15
CA PRO A 255 -37.63 5.54 -6.90
C PRO A 255 -37.33 5.28 -5.42
N TYR A 256 -37.29 4.00 -5.05
CA TYR A 256 -36.84 3.59 -3.72
C TYR A 256 -35.33 3.39 -3.70
N SER A 257 -34.69 3.85 -2.63
CA SER A 257 -33.24 3.72 -2.49
C SER A 257 -32.82 3.26 -1.11
N ALA A 258 -31.64 2.65 -1.08
CA ALA A 258 -30.88 2.43 0.14
C ALA A 258 -29.44 2.91 -0.07
N GLY A 259 -28.90 3.58 0.93
CA GLY A 259 -27.57 4.15 0.92
C GLY A 259 -26.57 3.21 1.57
N LEU A 260 -25.42 3.04 0.92
CA LEU A 260 -24.24 2.40 1.47
C LEU A 260 -23.11 3.42 1.58
N ARG A 261 -22.34 3.36 2.66
CA ARG A 261 -21.08 4.10 2.76
C ARG A 261 -19.98 3.30 3.42
N ALA A 262 -18.74 3.56 3.04
CA ALA A 262 -17.55 3.08 3.73
C ALA A 262 -16.74 4.29 4.22
N ASN A 263 -16.23 4.23 5.45
CA ASN A 263 -15.43 5.31 6.00
C ASN A 263 -13.97 5.09 5.63
N THR A 264 -13.34 6.07 4.99
CA THR A 264 -11.91 6.00 4.72
C THR A 264 -11.12 6.34 5.98
N PRO A 265 -9.84 5.92 6.08
CA PRO A 265 -8.97 6.27 7.21
C PRO A 265 -8.84 7.78 7.44
N TRP A 266 -8.91 8.57 6.37
CA TRP A 266 -8.81 10.04 6.41
C TRP A 266 -10.15 10.76 6.62
N GLY A 267 -11.24 10.02 6.89
CA GLY A 267 -12.53 10.59 7.31
C GLY A 267 -13.46 11.06 6.19
N THR A 268 -13.10 10.86 4.92
CA THR A 268 -13.99 11.19 3.78
C THR A 268 -14.72 9.93 3.33
N PRO A 269 -16.03 9.78 3.55
CA PRO A 269 -16.73 8.55 3.21
C PRO A 269 -16.83 8.34 1.69
N THR A 270 -16.74 7.09 1.25
CA THR A 270 -17.12 6.68 -0.11
C THR A 270 -18.58 6.23 -0.10
N LEU A 271 -19.39 6.78 -1.02
CA LEU A 271 -20.84 6.56 -1.08
C LEU A 271 -21.22 5.70 -2.30
N THR A 272 -22.20 4.81 -2.14
CA THR A 272 -22.88 4.09 -3.24
C THR A 272 -24.35 3.90 -2.86
N ARG A 273 -25.24 3.78 -3.85
CA ARG A 273 -26.68 3.60 -3.61
C ARG A 273 -27.21 2.40 -4.39
N ALA A 274 -28.13 1.68 -3.76
CA ALA A 274 -29.07 0.80 -4.45
C ALA A 274 -30.31 1.64 -4.81
N THR A 275 -30.74 1.62 -6.07
CA THR A 275 -31.90 2.41 -6.52
C THR A 275 -32.78 1.54 -7.41
N ILE A 276 -34.07 1.49 -7.10
CA ILE A 276 -35.08 0.84 -7.94
C ILE A 276 -35.86 1.94 -8.66
N THR A 277 -35.65 2.04 -9.96
CA THR A 277 -36.47 2.83 -10.89
C THR A 277 -37.43 1.87 -11.57
N ASP A 278 -38.71 2.23 -11.63
CA ASP A 278 -39.79 1.42 -12.23
C ASP A 278 -39.47 0.86 -13.63
#